data_AF-A0A9X6AJJ6-F1
#
_entry.id   AF-A0A9X6AJJ6-F1
#
_cell.length_a   1.000
_cell.length_b   1.000
_cell.length_c   1.000
_cell.angle_alpha   90.00
_cell.angle_beta   90.00
_cell.angle_gamma   90.00
#
_symmetry.space_group_name_H-M   'P 1'
#
loop_
_entity.id
_entity.type
_entity.pdbx_description
1 polymer ?
#
loop_
_entity_poly.entity_id
_entity_poly.type
_entity_poly.pdbx_seq_one_letter_code
_entity_poly.pdbx_strand_id
1 'polypeptide(L)'
;GPDRGAFQIGSERYRLESGKGEYVILARLIAGQERGTRPVFLFCGQRAITNQAATRYLARNHERLARKHGGNSFVLLLKVVNSHAYGPDVVELVADVTRAAQTPLPTPAPARNSHRAS
;
A
#
# COMPACT_ATOMS: atom_id res chain seq x y z
N GLY A 1 4.18 6.21 -18.57
CA GLY A 1 4.68 4.88 -18.97
C GLY A 1 3.92 3.79 -18.24
N PRO A 2 4.14 2.51 -18.57
CA PRO A 2 3.43 1.36 -18.01
C PRO A 2 3.58 1.20 -16.49
N ASP A 3 4.62 1.81 -15.90
CA ASP A 3 4.86 1.80 -14.45
C ASP A 3 4.27 3.03 -13.71
N ARG A 4 3.52 3.91 -14.39
CA ARG A 4 2.91 5.07 -13.72
C ARG A 4 1.89 4.57 -12.69
N GLY A 5 2.12 4.92 -11.42
CA GLY A 5 1.28 4.49 -10.30
C GLY A 5 1.51 3.03 -9.87
N ALA A 6 2.52 2.33 -10.41
CA ALA A 6 2.88 1.01 -9.93
C ALA A 6 3.49 1.10 -8.52
N PHE A 7 3.17 0.12 -7.66
CA PHE A 7 3.86 -0.01 -6.38
C PHE A 7 5.07 -0.92 -6.53
N GLN A 8 6.18 -0.52 -5.91
CA GLN A 8 7.36 -1.35 -5.72
C GLN A 8 7.42 -1.72 -4.24
N ILE A 9 7.33 -3.00 -3.91
CA ILE A 9 7.40 -3.50 -2.52
C ILE A 9 8.41 -4.63 -2.49
N GLY A 10 9.58 -4.35 -1.90
CA GLY A 10 10.72 -5.24 -2.04
C GLY A 10 11.11 -5.38 -3.52
N SER A 11 11.25 -6.62 -4.01
CA SER A 11 11.48 -6.93 -5.42
C SER A 11 10.22 -6.87 -6.28
N GLU A 12 9.04 -6.98 -5.67
CA GLU A 12 7.78 -7.17 -6.38
C GLU A 12 7.22 -5.85 -6.90
N ARG A 13 6.66 -5.91 -8.11
CA ARG A 13 6.04 -4.76 -8.78
C ARG A 13 4.56 -5.02 -9.04
N TYR A 14 3.73 -4.15 -8.50
CA TYR A 14 2.27 -4.21 -8.61
C TYR A 14 1.81 -3.13 -9.57
N ARG A 15 1.65 -3.50 -10.84
CA ARG A 15 1.22 -2.58 -11.91
C ARG A 15 -0.28 -2.35 -11.85
N LEU A 16 -0.68 -1.17 -12.32
CA LEU A 16 -2.08 -0.80 -12.48
C LEU A 16 -2.66 -1.47 -13.74
N GLU A 17 -3.64 -2.34 -13.57
CA GLU A 17 -4.50 -2.84 -14.65
C GLU A 17 -5.91 -2.26 -14.50
N SER A 18 -6.14 -1.09 -15.13
CA SER A 18 -7.36 -0.30 -14.97
C SER A 18 -8.64 -1.12 -15.16
N GLY A 19 -9.48 -1.15 -14.14
CA GLY A 19 -10.77 -1.84 -14.10
C GLY A 19 -10.69 -3.35 -13.90
N LYS A 20 -9.50 -3.96 -13.89
CA LYS A 20 -9.29 -5.42 -13.77
C LYS A 20 -8.61 -5.81 -12.46
N GLY A 21 -7.49 -5.16 -12.16
CA GLY A 21 -6.66 -5.48 -11.02
C GLY A 21 -5.92 -4.23 -10.59
N GLU A 22 -6.41 -3.62 -9.51
CA GLU A 22 -5.82 -2.42 -8.96
C GLU A 22 -5.45 -2.62 -7.50
N TYR A 23 -4.42 -1.91 -7.06
CA TYR A 23 -3.88 -2.07 -5.72
C TYR A 23 -4.09 -0.80 -4.88
N VAL A 24 -4.17 -1.00 -3.57
CA VAL A 24 -4.22 0.07 -2.58
C VAL A 24 -3.44 -0.33 -1.33
N ILE A 25 -2.63 0.60 -0.84
CA ILE A 25 -2.00 0.49 0.48
C ILE A 25 -2.97 1.01 1.53
N LEU A 26 -3.27 0.17 2.51
CA LEU A 26 -3.94 0.54 3.75
C LEU A 26 -2.92 0.49 4.88
N ALA A 27 -2.61 1.64 5.47
CA ALA A 27 -1.73 1.71 6.63
C ALA A 27 -2.42 2.34 7.83
N ARG A 28 -2.11 1.82 9.02
CA ARG A 28 -2.24 2.53 10.29
C ARG A 28 -0.85 2.94 10.74
N LEU A 29 -0.63 4.23 10.95
CA LEU A 29 0.62 4.81 11.38
C LEU A 29 0.44 5.42 12.77
N ILE A 30 1.34 5.06 13.67
CA ILE A 30 1.40 5.59 15.04
C ILE A 30 2.75 6.28 15.15
N ALA A 31 2.73 7.60 15.29
CA ALA A 31 3.92 8.44 15.37
C ALA A 31 4.08 8.93 16.82
N GLY A 32 5.12 8.48 17.51
CA GLY A 32 5.42 8.89 18.89
C GLY A 32 5.33 7.75 19.90
N GLN A 33 6.12 7.87 20.97
CA GLN A 33 6.15 6.95 22.12
C GLN A 33 5.20 7.39 23.25
N GLU A 34 4.45 8.47 23.04
CA GLU A 34 3.59 9.06 24.07
C GLU A 34 2.27 8.30 24.22
N ARG A 35 1.83 8.11 25.46
CA ARG A 35 0.53 7.50 25.74
C ARG A 35 -0.57 8.42 25.23
N GLY A 36 -1.40 7.90 24.32
CA GLY A 36 -2.59 8.62 23.83
C GLY A 36 -2.47 9.18 22.42
N THR A 37 -1.36 8.95 21.70
CA THR A 37 -1.26 9.37 20.30
C THR A 37 -2.32 8.67 19.44
N ARG A 38 -3.17 9.47 18.80
CA ARG A 38 -4.21 8.97 17.90
C ARG A 38 -3.58 8.43 16.61
N PRO A 39 -3.95 7.22 16.17
CA PRO A 39 -3.41 6.67 14.93
C PRO A 39 -3.88 7.47 13.72
N VAL A 40 -3.00 7.58 12.71
CA VAL A 40 -3.35 8.09 11.38
C VAL A 40 -3.56 6.90 10.44
N PHE A 41 -4.62 6.95 9.63
CA PHE A 41 -4.84 5.98 8.57
C PHE A 41 -4.51 6.58 7.21
N LEU A 42 -3.68 5.87 6.43
CA LEU A 42 -3.34 6.22 5.06
C LEU A 42 -4.00 5.23 4.11
N PHE A 43 -4.71 5.78 3.12
CA PHE A 43 -5.19 5.06 1.95
C PHE A 43 -4.46 5.62 0.73
N CYS A 44 -3.58 4.82 0.15
CA CYS A 44 -2.82 5.20 -1.04
C CYS A 44 -3.14 4.20 -2.15
N GLY A 45 -4.19 4.51 -2.90
CA GLY A 45 -4.72 3.70 -3.98
C GLY A 45 -4.25 4.16 -5.35
N GLN A 46 -4.12 3.21 -6.28
CA GLN A 46 -3.77 3.51 -7.69
C GLN A 46 -4.87 4.30 -8.42
N ARG A 47 -6.12 4.21 -7.94
CA ARG A 47 -7.28 4.97 -8.45
C ARG A 47 -8.18 5.41 -7.29
N ALA A 48 -9.00 6.44 -7.50
CA ALA A 48 -9.92 6.94 -6.47
C ALA A 48 -10.84 5.84 -5.90
N ILE A 49 -11.38 4.96 -6.75
CA ILE A 49 -12.24 3.84 -6.33
C ILE A 49 -11.54 2.87 -5.37
N THR A 50 -10.21 2.72 -5.50
CA THR A 50 -9.44 1.82 -4.63
C THR A 50 -9.29 2.37 -3.21
N ASN A 51 -9.30 3.70 -3.03
CA ASN A 51 -9.35 4.29 -1.69
C ASN A 51 -10.69 4.01 -1.00
N GLN A 52 -11.79 4.12 -1.74
CA GLN A 52 -13.12 3.76 -1.23
C GLN A 52 -13.17 2.28 -0.84
N ALA A 53 -12.61 1.39 -1.66
CA ALA A 53 -12.52 -0.03 -1.38
C ALA A 53 -11.73 -0.31 -0.09
N ALA A 54 -10.58 0.35 0.11
CA ALA A 54 -9.77 0.22 1.31
C ALA A 54 -10.48 0.74 2.58
N THR A 55 -11.21 1.86 2.48
CA THR A 55 -12.03 2.38 3.59
C THR A 55 -13.09 1.36 4.00
N ARG A 56 -13.78 0.74 3.04
CA ARG A 56 -14.80 -0.28 3.31
C ARG A 56 -14.18 -1.56 3.89
N TYR A 57 -13.02 -1.97 3.38
CA TYR A 57 -12.27 -3.09 3.94
C TYR A 57 -11.90 -2.81 5.42
N LEU A 58 -11.36 -1.63 5.73
CA LEU A 58 -11.05 -1.23 7.11
C LEU A 58 -12.30 -1.28 7.98
N ALA A 59 -13.40 -0.64 7.57
CA ALA A 59 -14.63 -0.61 8.34
C ALA A 59 -15.17 -2.03 8.63
N ARG A 60 -15.15 -2.94 7.65
CA ARG A 60 -15.61 -4.32 7.82
C ARG A 60 -14.67 -5.19 8.65
N ASN A 61 -13.36 -4.89 8.68
CA ASN A 61 -12.34 -5.74 9.30
C ASN A 61 -11.69 -5.13 10.55
N HIS A 62 -12.15 -3.96 11.01
CA HIS A 62 -11.45 -3.18 12.04
C HIS A 62 -11.22 -3.98 13.33
N GLU A 63 -12.17 -4.77 13.80
CA GLU A 63 -11.98 -5.63 14.98
C GLU A 63 -10.90 -6.68 14.78
N ARG A 64 -10.92 -7.38 13.64
CA ARG A 64 -9.92 -8.40 13.29
C ARG A 64 -8.53 -7.78 13.18
N LEU A 65 -8.43 -6.61 12.56
CA LEU A 65 -7.17 -5.87 12.43
C LEU A 65 -6.67 -5.36 13.78
N ALA A 66 -7.57 -4.87 14.64
CA ALA A 66 -7.23 -4.44 16.00
C ALA A 66 -6.72 -5.62 16.84
N ARG A 67 -7.34 -6.80 16.74
CA ARG A 67 -6.86 -8.01 17.41
C ARG A 67 -5.50 -8.46 16.88
N LYS A 68 -5.32 -8.48 15.55
CA LYS A 68 -4.07 -8.95 14.91
C LYS A 68 -2.89 -8.01 15.17
N HIS A 69 -3.09 -6.71 15.06
CA HIS A 69 -2.01 -5.71 15.10
C HIS A 69 -1.94 -4.92 16.41
N GLY A 70 -2.89 -5.12 17.34
CA GLY A 70 -2.92 -4.47 18.64
C GLY A 70 -2.83 -2.94 18.54
N GLY A 71 -1.89 -2.36 19.27
CA GLY A 71 -1.55 -0.94 19.22
C GLY A 71 -0.39 -0.59 18.28
N ASN A 72 0.00 -1.46 17.34
CA ASN A 72 1.17 -1.26 16.48
C ASN A 72 0.83 -0.71 15.10
N SER A 73 1.74 0.03 14.48
CA SER A 73 1.59 0.37 13.05
C SER A 73 1.49 -0.90 12.20
N PHE A 74 0.67 -0.85 11.15
CA PHE A 74 0.58 -1.92 10.16
C PHE A 74 0.42 -1.34 8.76
N VAL A 75 0.86 -2.09 7.75
CA VAL A 75 0.73 -1.73 6.34
C VAL A 75 0.29 -2.97 5.58
N LEU A 76 -0.86 -2.88 4.92
CA LEU A 76 -1.44 -3.95 4.11
C LEU A 76 -1.45 -3.54 2.64
N LEU A 77 -1.11 -4.47 1.77
CA LEU A 77 -1.39 -4.39 0.34
C LEU A 77 -2.71 -5.10 0.07
N LEU A 78 -3.68 -4.35 -0.47
CA LEU A 78 -4.96 -4.89 -0.92
C LEU A 78 -5.04 -4.83 -2.44
N LYS A 79 -5.76 -5.79 -3.03
CA LYS A 79 -6.14 -5.81 -4.44
C LYS A 79 -7.64 -5.62 -4.55
N VAL A 80 -8.06 -4.65 -5.35
CA VAL A 80 -9.45 -4.49 -5.80
C VAL A 80 -9.62 -5.30 -7.07
N VAL A 81 -10.51 -6.28 -7.04
CA VAL A 81 -10.71 -7.22 -8.14
C VAL A 81 -11.81 -6.70 -9.04
N ASN A 82 -11.48 -6.55 -10.32
CA ASN A 82 -12.39 -6.18 -11.39
C ASN A 82 -13.31 -5.01 -11.00
N SER A 83 -12.71 -3.87 -10.66
CA SER A 83 -13.45 -2.69 -10.19
C SER A 83 -14.45 -2.18 -11.23
N HIS A 84 -14.31 -2.58 -12.49
CA HIS A 84 -15.27 -2.26 -13.54
C HIS A 84 -16.60 -3.00 -13.35
N ALA A 85 -16.56 -4.26 -12.93
CA ALA A 85 -17.76 -5.07 -12.70
C ALA A 85 -18.31 -4.93 -11.27
N TYR A 86 -17.43 -4.85 -10.27
CA TYR A 86 -17.82 -4.93 -8.86
C TYR A 86 -17.61 -3.62 -8.09
N GLY A 87 -17.14 -2.56 -8.73
CA GLY A 87 -16.83 -1.31 -8.04
C GLY A 87 -15.83 -1.53 -6.89
N PRO A 88 -16.09 -0.99 -5.69
CA PRO A 88 -15.21 -1.11 -4.53
C PRO A 88 -15.52 -2.33 -3.63
N ASP A 89 -16.34 -3.29 -4.08
CA ASP A 89 -16.88 -4.34 -3.22
C ASP A 89 -16.00 -5.59 -3.07
N VAL A 90 -15.24 -5.96 -4.10
CA VAL A 90 -14.40 -7.16 -4.07
C VAL A 90 -12.95 -6.77 -3.83
N VAL A 91 -12.47 -7.09 -2.62
CA VAL A 91 -11.13 -6.74 -2.15
C VAL A 91 -10.45 -7.96 -1.54
N GLU A 92 -9.24 -8.24 -2.00
CA GLU A 92 -8.39 -9.31 -1.50
C GLU A 92 -7.22 -8.72 -0.72
N LEU A 93 -6.89 -9.33 0.43
CA LEU A 93 -5.63 -9.04 1.13
C LEU A 93 -4.51 -9.79 0.41
N VAL A 94 -3.61 -9.07 -0.25
CA VAL A 94 -2.48 -9.66 -0.98
C VAL A 94 -1.36 -10.02 0.00
N ALA A 95 -0.96 -9.05 0.82
CA ALA A 95 0.13 -9.23 1.76
C ALA A 95 0.09 -8.24 2.92
N ASP A 96 0.64 -8.66 4.05
CA ASP A 96 1.06 -7.78 5.13
C ASP A 96 2.48 -7.28 4.81
N VAL A 97 2.59 -6.02 4.43
CA VAL A 97 3.83 -5.41 3.93
C VAL A 97 4.49 -4.52 4.98
N THR A 98 4.07 -4.63 6.25
CA THR A 98 4.56 -3.80 7.37
C THR A 98 6.09 -3.81 7.47
N ARG A 99 6.71 -4.99 7.41
CA ARG A 99 8.18 -5.12 7.46
C ARG A 99 8.85 -4.46 6.25
N ALA A 100 8.32 -4.67 5.06
CA ALA A 100 8.88 -4.08 3.83
C ALA A 100 8.77 -2.55 3.85
N ALA A 101 7.66 -2.01 4.36
CA ALA A 101 7.44 -0.56 4.49
C ALA A 101 8.34 0.11 5.55
N GLN A 102 8.83 -0.65 6.53
CA GLN A 102 9.76 -0.17 7.57
C GLN A 102 11.23 -0.42 7.23
N THR A 103 11.50 -1.18 6.16
CA THR A 103 12.88 -1.44 5.73
C THR A 103 13.40 -0.19 5.00
N PRO A 104 14.57 0.34 5.38
CA PRO A 104 15.20 1.43 4.66
C PRO A 104 15.37 1.08 3.17
N LEU A 105 15.16 2.05 2.28
CA LEU A 105 15.44 1.85 0.87
C LEU A 105 16.94 1.56 0.69
N PRO A 106 17.32 0.62 -0.21
CA PRO A 106 18.71 0.40 -0.53
C PRO A 106 19.37 1.70 -1.01
N THR A 107 20.58 1.98 -0.54
CA THR A 107 21.35 3.12 -1.06
C THR A 107 21.52 2.96 -2.56
N PRO A 108 21.06 3.92 -3.39
CA PRO A 108 21.24 3.81 -4.83
C PRO A 108 22.73 3.75 -5.18
N ALA A 109 23.10 2.81 -6.05
CA ALA A 109 24.48 2.72 -6.54
C ALA A 109 24.87 4.05 -7.22
N PRO A 110 26.13 4.51 -7.07
CA PRO A 110 26.58 5.74 -7.69
C PRO A 110 26.33 5.69 -9.20
N ALA A 111 25.76 6.76 -9.74
CA ALA A 111 25.54 6.88 -11.18
C ALA A 111 26.88 6.68 -11.88
N ARG A 112 26.99 5.70 -12.78
CA ARG A 112 28.16 5.54 -13.63
C ARG A 112 28.18 6.75 -14.56
N ASN A 113 29.06 7.70 -14.29
CA ASN A 113 29.32 8.83 -15.17
C ASN A 113 29.76 8.30 -16.55
N SER A 114 28.83 8.26 -17.51
CA SER A 114 29.17 8.09 -18.91
C SER A 114 29.73 9.42 -19.42
N HIS A 115 31.00 9.70 -19.14
CA HIS A 115 31.73 10.73 -19.87
C HIS A 115 31.85 10.26 -21.32
N ARG A 116 30.96 10.77 -22.18
CA ARG A 116 31.12 10.71 -23.62
C ARG A 116 32.19 11.74 -23.98
N ALA A 117 33.43 11.29 -24.17
CA ALA A 117 34.45 12.08 -24.82
C ALA A 117 34.10 12.23 -26.31
N SER A 118 34.09 13.45 -26.82
CA SER A 118 34.17 13.79 -28.25
C SER A 118 34.89 15.12 -28.34
#